data_AF-A0A8U1GYV4-F1
#
_entry.id   AF-A0A8U1GYV4-F1
#
_cell.length_a   1.000
_cell.length_b   1.000
_cell.length_c   1.000
_cell.angle_alpha   90.00
_cell.angle_beta   90.00
_cell.angle_gamma   90.00
#
_symmetry.space_group_name_H-M   'P 1'
#
loop_
_entity.id
_entity.type
_entity.pdbx_description
1 polymer ?
#
loop_
_entity_poly.entity_id
_entity_poly.type
_entity_poly.pdbx_seq_one_letter_code
_entity_poly.pdbx_strand_id
1 'polypeptide(L)'
;MSDNDDIEVDSDEDSPRYHNVADKRAHHNALERKRRDHIKDSFHSLRDSVPALQGEKVASLLRDARPPTGTSAGGIVALSDQSIKQASRAQILDKATDYIQYMRRKNHTHQQDIDDLKRQNALLEQQVRALEKVKGSTQLQASYSSSDSSLYTNPKGSAVSAFDGGSDSSSESEPEEPPAPRKKLRVEAS
;
A
#
# COMPACT_ATOMS: atom_id res chain seq x y z
N MET A 1 -25.03 -86.71 -13.25
CA MET A 1 -25.78 -85.45 -13.10
C MET A 1 -25.28 -84.87 -11.79
N SER A 2 -24.44 -83.83 -11.85
CA SER A 2 -23.87 -83.22 -10.64
C SER A 2 -24.86 -82.15 -10.20
N ASP A 3 -25.35 -82.30 -8.98
CA ASP A 3 -26.16 -81.32 -8.29
C ASP A 3 -25.41 -79.98 -8.28
N ASN A 4 -26.04 -79.00 -8.91
CA ASN A 4 -25.56 -77.64 -9.00
C ASN A 4 -26.08 -76.95 -7.73
N ASP A 5 -25.31 -77.04 -6.63
CA ASP A 5 -25.60 -76.31 -5.40
C ASP A 5 -25.73 -74.83 -5.75
N ASP A 6 -26.96 -74.35 -5.60
CA ASP A 6 -27.38 -72.97 -5.70
C ASP A 6 -26.66 -72.20 -4.59
N ILE A 7 -25.46 -71.70 -4.90
CA ILE A 7 -24.86 -70.64 -4.09
C ILE A 7 -25.71 -69.41 -4.35
N GLU A 8 -26.74 -69.27 -3.52
CA GLU A 8 -27.32 -67.98 -3.14
C GLU A 8 -26.12 -67.10 -2.74
N VAL A 9 -25.65 -66.28 -3.68
CA VAL A 9 -24.77 -65.16 -3.37
C VAL A 9 -25.65 -64.20 -2.59
N ASP A 10 -25.74 -64.45 -1.28
CA ASP A 10 -26.11 -63.43 -0.31
C ASP A 10 -25.14 -62.28 -0.57
N SER A 11 -25.66 -61.29 -1.30
CA SER A 11 -24.98 -60.03 -1.50
C SER A 11 -24.98 -59.38 -0.14
N ASP A 12 -23.96 -59.70 0.67
CA ASP A 12 -23.70 -59.08 1.96
C ASP A 12 -23.80 -57.56 1.78
N GLU A 13 -24.97 -57.05 2.11
CA GLU A 13 -25.26 -55.65 2.33
C GLU A 13 -24.25 -55.14 3.36
N ASP A 14 -23.67 -54.00 3.04
CA ASP A 14 -22.97 -53.13 3.98
C ASP A 14 -21.62 -53.64 4.51
N SER A 15 -20.58 -53.51 3.68
CA SER A 15 -19.21 -53.37 4.17
C SER A 15 -18.87 -51.88 4.37
N PRO A 16 -19.07 -51.30 5.58
CA PRO A 16 -18.84 -49.88 5.89
C PRO A 16 -17.37 -49.44 5.73
N ARG A 17 -16.47 -50.40 5.48
CA ARG A 17 -15.03 -50.17 5.33
C ARG A 17 -14.67 -49.49 4.01
N TYR A 18 -15.44 -49.69 2.94
CA TYR A 18 -15.18 -49.08 1.63
C TYR A 18 -15.80 -47.69 1.47
N HIS A 19 -16.93 -47.42 2.12
CA HIS A 19 -17.57 -46.09 2.13
C HIS A 19 -16.63 -45.02 2.73
N ASN A 20 -15.94 -45.35 3.82
CA ASN A 20 -15.10 -44.40 4.56
C ASN A 20 -13.86 -43.91 3.78
N VAL A 21 -13.32 -44.73 2.87
CA VAL A 21 -12.10 -44.38 2.10
C VAL A 21 -12.43 -43.44 0.94
N ALA A 22 -13.56 -43.66 0.27
CA ALA A 22 -14.05 -42.76 -0.78
C ALA A 22 -14.39 -41.38 -0.20
N ASP A 23 -15.05 -41.34 0.95
CA ASP A 23 -15.40 -40.09 1.65
C ASP A 23 -14.15 -39.33 2.12
N LYS A 24 -13.16 -40.04 2.68
CA LYS A 24 -11.85 -39.44 3.03
C LYS A 24 -11.14 -38.85 1.81
N ARG A 25 -11.16 -39.55 0.66
CA ARG A 25 -10.56 -39.07 -0.58
C ARG A 25 -11.31 -37.85 -1.13
N ALA A 26 -12.64 -37.87 -1.10
CA ALA A 26 -13.47 -36.76 -1.55
C ALA A 26 -13.26 -35.51 -0.66
N HIS A 27 -13.24 -35.69 0.66
CA HIS A 27 -12.97 -34.63 1.62
C HIS A 27 -11.57 -34.02 1.44
N HIS A 28 -10.54 -34.87 1.29
CA HIS A 28 -9.18 -34.40 1.00
C HIS A 28 -9.13 -33.60 -0.31
N ASN A 29 -9.78 -34.08 -1.38
CA ASN A 29 -9.87 -33.37 -2.65
C ASN A 29 -10.62 -32.03 -2.53
N ALA A 30 -11.65 -31.96 -1.68
CA ALA A 30 -12.40 -30.75 -1.40
C ALA A 30 -11.53 -29.72 -0.68
N LEU A 31 -10.79 -30.13 0.36
CA LEU A 31 -9.85 -29.26 1.06
C LEU A 31 -8.77 -28.73 0.13
N GLU A 32 -8.24 -29.58 -0.75
CA GLU A 32 -7.21 -29.18 -1.69
C GLU A 32 -7.72 -28.17 -2.72
N ARG A 33 -8.96 -28.31 -3.21
CA ARG A 33 -9.58 -27.28 -4.07
C ARG A 33 -9.64 -25.94 -3.34
N LYS A 34 -10.15 -25.93 -2.10
CA LYS A 34 -10.21 -24.72 -1.28
C LYS A 34 -8.82 -24.08 -1.09
N ARG A 35 -7.79 -24.89 -0.83
CA ARG A 35 -6.40 -24.42 -0.74
C ARG A 35 -5.92 -23.78 -2.04
N ARG A 36 -6.17 -24.44 -3.18
CA ARG A 36 -5.79 -23.94 -4.50
C ARG A 36 -6.50 -22.64 -4.88
N ASP A 37 -7.77 -22.50 -4.50
CA ASP A 37 -8.52 -21.26 -4.73
C ASP A 37 -7.94 -20.11 -3.90
N HIS A 38 -7.63 -20.32 -2.62
CA HIS A 38 -6.95 -19.30 -1.81
C HIS A 38 -5.58 -18.88 -2.38
N ILE A 39 -4.79 -19.84 -2.88
CA ILE A 39 -3.51 -19.55 -3.53
C ILE A 39 -3.75 -18.75 -4.82
N LYS A 40 -4.75 -19.14 -5.60
CA LYS A 40 -5.13 -18.44 -6.83
C LYS A 40 -5.49 -16.98 -6.53
N ASP A 41 -6.25 -16.70 -5.48
CA ASP A 41 -6.59 -15.34 -5.06
C ASP A 41 -5.35 -14.55 -4.64
N SER A 42 -4.44 -15.19 -3.90
CA SER A 42 -3.16 -14.58 -3.52
C SER A 42 -2.32 -14.18 -4.75
N PHE A 43 -2.31 -14.99 -5.80
CA PHE A 43 -1.65 -14.65 -7.06
C PHE A 43 -2.31 -13.47 -7.80
N HIS A 44 -3.63 -13.34 -7.73
CA HIS A 44 -4.32 -12.16 -8.28
C HIS A 44 -3.92 -10.90 -7.51
N SER A 45 -3.96 -10.92 -6.17
CA SER A 45 -3.54 -9.79 -5.34
C SER A 45 -2.07 -9.39 -5.57
N LEU A 46 -1.18 -10.38 -5.71
CA LEU A 46 0.22 -10.13 -6.00
C LEU A 46 0.41 -9.48 -7.37
N ARG A 47 -0.26 -10.00 -8.40
CA ARG A 47 -0.19 -9.44 -9.75
C ARG A 47 -0.65 -7.99 -9.77
N ASP A 48 -1.74 -7.68 -9.09
CA ASP A 48 -2.31 -6.33 -9.06
C ASP A 48 -1.42 -5.36 -8.28
N SER A 49 -0.51 -5.85 -7.43
CA SER A 49 0.47 -5.03 -6.71
C SER A 49 1.74 -4.71 -7.51
N VAL A 50 1.96 -5.39 -8.65
CA VAL A 50 3.17 -5.26 -9.47
C VAL A 50 2.82 -4.47 -10.74
N PRO A 51 3.26 -3.20 -10.87
CA PRO A 51 2.86 -2.33 -11.99
C PRO A 51 3.16 -2.89 -13.38
N ALA A 52 4.28 -3.61 -13.54
CA ALA A 52 4.66 -4.21 -14.82
C ALA A 52 3.70 -5.31 -15.32
N LEU A 53 2.85 -5.85 -14.45
CA LEU A 53 1.88 -6.90 -14.78
C LEU A 53 0.45 -6.37 -14.99
N GLN A 54 0.23 -5.09 -14.68
CA GLN A 54 -1.00 -4.37 -14.94
C GLN A 54 -1.07 -3.99 -16.43
N GLY A 55 -1.55 -4.89 -17.29
CA GLY A 55 -2.05 -4.49 -18.61
C GLY A 55 -1.13 -4.59 -19.85
N GLU A 56 -0.26 -5.61 -19.97
CA GLU A 56 0.49 -5.90 -21.23
C GLU A 56 -0.37 -6.24 -22.47
N LYS A 57 -1.70 -6.04 -22.42
CA LYS A 57 -2.63 -6.34 -23.52
C LYS A 57 -2.49 -5.40 -24.73
N VAL A 58 -1.84 -4.24 -24.60
CA VAL A 58 -1.86 -3.19 -25.65
C VAL A 58 -0.60 -3.17 -26.55
N ALA A 59 0.56 -3.62 -26.07
CA ALA A 59 1.81 -3.52 -26.84
C ALA A 59 2.00 -4.63 -27.88
N SER A 60 1.41 -5.82 -27.68
CA SER A 60 1.57 -6.96 -28.60
C SER A 60 0.63 -6.92 -29.81
N LEU A 61 -0.48 -6.17 -29.74
CA LEU A 61 -1.46 -6.10 -30.84
C LEU A 61 -1.10 -5.07 -31.92
N LEU A 62 -0.09 -4.23 -31.72
CA LEU A 62 0.34 -3.24 -32.72
C LEU A 62 1.45 -3.76 -33.66
N ARG A 63 1.98 -4.97 -33.45
CA ARG A 63 3.11 -5.50 -34.24
C ARG A 63 2.72 -6.39 -35.43
N ASP A 64 1.49 -6.90 -35.49
CA ASP A 64 1.05 -7.83 -36.55
C ASP A 64 -0.18 -7.33 -37.35
N ALA A 65 -0.18 -6.06 -37.74
CA ALA A 65 -1.16 -5.55 -38.70
C ALA A 65 -0.78 -5.99 -40.14
N ARG A 66 -0.95 -7.28 -40.45
CA ARG A 66 -1.04 -7.77 -41.84
C ARG A 66 -2.52 -7.81 -42.24
N PRO A 67 -2.94 -7.18 -43.36
CA PRO A 67 -4.34 -7.14 -43.74
C PRO A 67 -4.82 -8.53 -44.21
N PRO A 68 -6.00 -9.01 -43.79
CA PRO A 68 -6.53 -10.30 -44.22
C PRO A 68 -7.28 -10.16 -45.55
N THR A 69 -6.80 -10.81 -46.60
CA THR A 69 -7.60 -11.08 -47.81
C THR A 69 -8.35 -12.40 -47.63
N GLY A 70 -9.68 -12.29 -47.54
CA GLY A 70 -10.75 -13.24 -47.92
C GLY A 70 -10.55 -14.76 -47.77
N THR A 71 -11.50 -15.43 -47.12
CA THR A 71 -12.42 -16.41 -47.75
C THR A 71 -13.29 -17.16 -46.71
N SER A 72 -14.60 -17.01 -46.91
CA SER A 72 -15.81 -17.78 -46.52
C SER A 72 -15.83 -18.90 -45.46
N ALA A 73 -16.87 -18.77 -44.62
CA ALA A 73 -17.90 -19.77 -44.25
C ALA A 73 -17.62 -20.83 -43.17
N GLY A 74 -18.59 -20.95 -42.25
CA GLY A 74 -18.82 -22.12 -41.40
C GLY A 74 -18.53 -21.87 -39.93
N GLY A 75 -19.57 -21.57 -39.14
CA GLY A 75 -19.45 -21.28 -37.71
C GLY A 75 -19.28 -22.51 -36.83
N ILE A 76 -18.68 -22.30 -35.65
CA ILE A 76 -19.10 -22.88 -34.36
C ILE A 76 -18.79 -21.82 -33.29
N VAL A 77 -19.82 -21.46 -32.54
CA VAL A 77 -19.75 -20.69 -31.29
C VAL A 77 -18.98 -21.52 -30.25
N ALA A 78 -17.78 -21.08 -29.89
CA ALA A 78 -17.11 -21.47 -28.64
C ALA A 78 -16.82 -20.18 -27.85
N LEU A 79 -17.86 -19.74 -27.13
CA LEU A 79 -17.72 -18.74 -26.09
C LEU A 79 -16.99 -19.40 -24.91
N SER A 80 -16.11 -18.63 -24.26
CA SER A 80 -15.38 -18.92 -23.02
C SER A 80 -14.08 -19.75 -23.09
N ASP A 81 -13.12 -19.30 -23.89
CA ASP A 81 -11.70 -19.43 -23.51
C ASP A 81 -11.10 -18.06 -23.14
N GLN A 82 -11.45 -17.59 -21.94
CA GLN A 82 -10.81 -16.42 -21.34
C GLN A 82 -9.42 -16.77 -20.77
N SER A 83 -8.74 -17.81 -21.28
CA SER A 83 -7.32 -18.09 -21.02
C SER A 83 -6.40 -17.17 -21.85
N ILE A 84 -6.95 -16.32 -22.71
CA ILE A 84 -6.18 -15.34 -23.46
C ILE A 84 -5.67 -14.22 -22.51
N LYS A 85 -4.40 -14.39 -22.09
CA LYS A 85 -3.43 -13.37 -21.61
C LYS A 85 -3.51 -12.92 -20.14
N GLN A 86 -3.63 -13.87 -19.21
CA GLN A 86 -3.23 -13.64 -17.82
C GLN A 86 -1.71 -13.88 -17.67
N ALA A 87 -1.00 -13.03 -16.92
CA ALA A 87 0.43 -13.27 -16.63
C ALA A 87 0.60 -14.64 -15.96
N SER A 88 1.54 -15.45 -16.43
CA SER A 88 1.74 -16.79 -15.88
C SER A 88 2.19 -16.73 -14.41
N ARG A 89 1.94 -17.78 -13.62
CA ARG A 89 2.37 -17.80 -12.20
C ARG A 89 3.86 -17.57 -12.04
N ALA A 90 4.68 -18.16 -12.93
CA ALA A 90 6.12 -17.93 -12.95
C ALA A 90 6.46 -16.46 -13.23
N GLN A 91 5.84 -15.87 -14.25
CA GLN A 91 6.04 -14.45 -14.58
C GLN A 91 5.61 -13.52 -13.44
N ILE A 92 4.53 -13.84 -12.72
CA ILE A 92 4.10 -13.05 -11.55
C ILE A 92 5.19 -13.08 -10.48
N LEU A 93 5.78 -14.24 -10.19
CA LEU A 93 6.85 -14.37 -9.19
C LEU A 93 8.14 -13.67 -9.62
N ASP A 94 8.53 -13.81 -10.89
CA ASP A 94 9.73 -13.19 -11.44
C ASP A 94 9.61 -11.65 -11.38
N LYS A 95 8.51 -11.11 -11.92
CA LYS A 95 8.27 -9.66 -11.92
C LYS A 95 8.06 -9.09 -10.52
N ALA A 96 7.46 -9.83 -9.60
CA ALA A 96 7.36 -9.41 -8.21
C ALA A 96 8.73 -9.32 -7.54
N THR A 97 9.59 -10.32 -7.79
CA THR A 97 10.96 -10.35 -7.26
C THR A 97 11.78 -9.17 -7.80
N ASP A 98 11.73 -8.94 -9.11
CA ASP A 98 12.38 -7.80 -9.76
C ASP A 98 11.88 -6.46 -9.18
N TYR A 99 10.57 -6.34 -8.99
CA TYR A 99 9.96 -5.12 -8.47
C TYR A 99 10.39 -4.85 -7.02
N ILE A 100 10.44 -5.87 -6.16
CA ILE A 100 10.95 -5.73 -4.79
C ILE A 100 12.41 -5.24 -4.81
N GLN A 101 13.27 -5.84 -5.64
CA GLN A 101 14.68 -5.42 -5.73
C GLN A 101 14.83 -4.00 -6.26
N TYR A 102 14.05 -3.64 -7.28
CA TYR A 102 14.00 -2.29 -7.81
C TYR A 102 13.56 -1.28 -6.74
N MET A 103 12.46 -1.54 -6.05
CA MET A 103 11.94 -0.66 -5.01
C MET A 103 12.91 -0.51 -3.83
N ARG A 104 13.65 -1.57 -3.46
CA ARG A 104 14.71 -1.48 -2.44
C ARG A 104 15.81 -0.49 -2.85
N ARG A 105 16.33 -0.61 -4.09
CA ARG A 105 17.35 0.31 -4.61
C ARG A 105 16.83 1.75 -4.75
N LYS A 106 15.60 1.90 -5.23
CA LYS A 106 14.94 3.20 -5.38
C LYS A 106 14.74 3.89 -4.02
N ASN A 107 14.23 3.18 -3.02
CA ASN A 107 14.07 3.70 -1.67
C ASN A 107 15.42 4.10 -1.05
N HIS A 108 16.50 3.35 -1.32
CA HIS A 108 17.83 3.73 -0.86
C HIS A 108 18.31 5.05 -1.47
N THR A 109 18.10 5.24 -2.77
CA THR A 109 18.44 6.50 -3.46
C THR A 109 17.63 7.66 -2.88
N HIS A 110 16.32 7.50 -2.73
CA HIS A 110 15.49 8.53 -2.10
C HIS A 110 15.91 8.86 -0.66
N GLN A 111 16.36 7.86 0.10
CA GLN A 111 16.87 8.11 1.44
C GLN A 111 18.16 8.95 1.42
N GLN A 112 19.07 8.67 0.47
CA GLN A 112 20.27 9.49 0.27
C GLN A 112 19.90 10.93 -0.10
N ASP A 113 18.96 11.11 -1.04
CA ASP A 113 18.48 12.44 -1.46
C ASP A 113 17.88 13.21 -0.27
N ILE A 114 17.09 12.54 0.56
CA ILE A 114 16.50 13.12 1.78
C ILE A 114 17.60 13.58 2.74
N ASP A 115 18.63 12.76 2.96
CA ASP A 115 19.72 13.08 3.89
C ASP A 115 20.60 14.22 3.37
N ASP A 116 20.82 14.29 2.06
CA ASP A 116 21.52 15.39 1.39
C ASP A 116 20.75 16.70 1.50
N LEU A 117 19.45 16.68 1.22
CA LEU A 117 18.58 17.86 1.36
C LEU A 117 18.50 18.33 2.81
N LYS A 118 18.46 17.42 3.79
CA LYS A 118 18.51 17.79 5.21
C LYS A 118 19.81 18.49 5.57
N ARG A 119 20.96 18.02 5.06
CA ARG A 119 22.26 18.66 5.29
C ARG A 119 22.31 20.06 4.67
N GLN A 120 21.79 20.22 3.45
CA GLN A 120 21.71 21.52 2.78
C GLN A 120 20.80 22.48 3.54
N ASN A 121 19.62 22.04 3.96
CA ASN A 121 18.69 22.85 4.74
C ASN A 121 19.31 23.30 6.07
N ALA A 122 20.02 22.42 6.77
CA ALA A 122 20.72 22.78 8.01
C ALA A 122 21.76 23.90 7.81
N LEU A 123 22.50 23.87 6.70
CA LEU A 123 23.46 24.93 6.36
C LEU A 123 22.76 26.25 6.04
N LEU A 124 21.65 26.19 5.29
CA LEU A 124 20.85 27.37 4.97
C LEU A 124 20.20 27.98 6.22
N GLU A 125 19.64 27.15 7.09
CA GLU A 125 19.08 27.58 8.38
C GLU A 125 20.15 28.24 9.27
N GLN A 126 21.38 27.71 9.29
CA GLN A 126 22.49 28.32 10.00
C GLN A 126 22.85 29.69 9.42
N GLN A 127 22.88 29.84 8.09
CA GLN A 127 23.14 31.11 7.43
C GLN A 127 22.05 32.15 7.71
N VAL A 128 20.78 31.75 7.63
CA VAL A 128 19.64 32.62 7.96
C VAL A 128 19.75 33.11 9.40
N ARG A 129 19.99 32.20 10.37
CA ARG A 129 20.17 32.57 11.78
C ARG A 129 21.35 33.53 11.99
N ALA A 130 22.46 33.34 11.29
CA ALA A 130 23.61 34.23 11.38
C ALA A 130 23.31 35.63 10.82
N LEU A 131 22.61 35.71 9.68
CA LEU A 131 22.19 36.97 9.08
C LEU A 131 21.16 37.70 9.94
N GLU A 132 20.21 36.98 10.54
CA GLU A 132 19.26 37.53 11.51
C GLU A 132 19.97 38.10 12.74
N LYS A 133 21.02 37.43 13.23
CA LYS A 133 21.83 37.94 14.35
C LYS A 133 22.56 39.24 13.99
N VAL A 134 23.15 39.33 12.80
CA VAL A 134 23.82 40.56 12.33
C VAL A 134 22.79 41.68 12.13
N LYS A 135 21.65 41.41 11.49
CA LYS A 135 20.58 42.39 11.25
C LYS A 135 19.94 42.89 12.55
N GLY A 136 19.69 41.99 13.51
CA GLY A 136 19.20 42.35 14.84
C GLY A 136 20.22 43.15 15.65
N SER A 137 21.52 42.83 15.53
CA SER A 137 22.59 43.60 16.15
C SER A 137 22.70 45.02 15.57
N THR A 138 22.49 45.21 14.25
CA THR A 138 22.48 46.54 13.62
C THR A 138 21.28 47.38 14.05
N GLN A 139 20.10 46.79 14.23
CA GLN A 139 18.95 47.50 14.78
C GLN A 139 19.16 47.92 16.23
N LEU A 140 19.77 47.05 17.05
CA LEU A 140 20.08 47.39 18.44
C LEU A 140 21.20 48.45 18.58
N GLN A 141 22.11 48.56 17.59
CA GLN A 141 23.04 49.69 17.53
C GLN A 141 22.39 51.00 17.10
N ALA A 142 21.42 50.96 16.18
CA ALA A 142 20.67 52.15 15.80
C ALA A 142 19.76 52.67 16.93
N SER A 143 19.25 51.79 17.80
CA SER A 143 18.37 52.16 18.92
C SER A 143 19.09 52.69 20.16
N TYR A 144 20.41 52.49 20.34
CA TYR A 144 21.13 53.11 21.46
C TYR A 144 21.74 54.48 21.11
N SER A 145 21.78 54.87 19.84
CA SER A 145 22.25 56.19 19.39
C SER A 145 21.13 57.20 19.16
N SER A 146 19.89 56.91 19.54
CA SER A 146 18.77 57.85 19.46
C SER A 146 18.18 58.11 20.84
N SER A 147 18.90 58.89 21.65
CA SER A 147 18.37 59.56 22.85
C SER A 147 17.38 60.69 22.53
N ASP A 148 16.82 60.72 21.33
CA ASP A 148 15.86 61.74 20.91
C ASP A 148 15.05 61.21 19.72
N SER A 149 13.91 60.57 19.96
CA SER A 149 12.92 60.41 18.88
C SER A 149 11.51 60.30 19.42
N SER A 150 10.98 61.47 19.73
CA SER A 150 9.68 61.92 19.21
C SER A 150 8.51 60.97 19.46
N LEU A 151 7.99 61.03 20.69
CA LEU A 151 6.58 60.75 20.94
C LEU A 151 5.76 61.71 20.07
N TYR A 152 4.84 61.19 19.26
CA TYR A 152 3.89 61.98 18.48
C TYR A 152 3.19 62.99 19.40
N THR A 153 3.59 64.25 19.29
CA THR A 153 2.90 65.38 19.93
C THR A 153 2.28 66.21 18.82
N ASN A 154 1.00 66.56 18.97
CA ASN A 154 0.38 67.53 18.08
C ASN A 154 1.14 68.87 18.18
N PRO A 155 1.03 69.80 17.20
CA PRO A 155 1.72 71.10 17.21
C PRO A 155 1.45 72.02 18.43
N LYS A 156 0.64 71.56 19.39
CA LYS A 156 0.43 72.17 20.72
C LYS A 156 1.15 71.44 21.87
N GLY A 157 2.03 70.47 21.59
CA GLY A 157 2.89 69.80 22.57
C GLY A 157 2.23 68.79 23.51
N SER A 158 1.00 68.34 23.24
CA SER A 158 0.32 67.36 24.10
C SER A 158 0.43 65.94 23.53
N ALA A 159 0.76 64.97 24.39
CA ALA A 159 0.90 63.56 24.07
C ALA A 159 -0.48 62.94 23.75
N VAL A 160 -0.61 62.31 22.59
CA VAL A 160 -1.80 61.57 22.18
C VAL A 160 -1.63 60.09 22.53
N SER A 161 -2.32 59.62 23.57
CA SER A 161 -2.39 58.20 23.92
C SER A 161 -3.20 57.44 22.88
N ALA A 162 -2.58 56.49 22.18
CA ALA A 162 -3.30 55.54 21.35
C ALA A 162 -3.99 54.50 22.24
N PHE A 163 -5.30 54.42 22.09
CA PHE A 163 -6.15 53.32 22.52
C PHE A 163 -5.65 51.98 21.94
N ASP A 164 -5.39 51.00 22.80
CA ASP A 164 -5.27 49.58 22.47
C ASP A 164 -5.84 48.84 23.70
N GLY A 165 -7.11 48.44 23.76
CA GLY A 165 -7.83 47.72 22.71
C GLY A 165 -7.56 46.24 22.92
N GLY A 166 -8.10 45.67 24.00
CA GLY A 166 -7.78 44.33 24.48
C GLY A 166 -7.91 43.23 23.43
N SER A 167 -7.11 42.17 23.62
CA SER A 167 -7.36 40.85 23.06
C SER A 167 -6.85 39.80 24.05
N ASP A 168 -7.81 39.21 24.77
CA ASP A 168 -7.73 37.90 25.38
C ASP A 168 -7.61 36.84 24.27
N SER A 169 -6.55 36.05 24.29
CA SER A 169 -6.48 34.85 23.46
C SER A 169 -5.95 33.70 24.31
N SER A 170 -6.89 32.96 24.91
CA SER A 170 -6.64 31.64 25.48
C SER A 170 -6.47 30.64 24.34
N SER A 171 -5.31 30.00 24.25
CA SER A 171 -5.15 28.76 23.47
C SER A 171 -4.85 27.62 24.44
N GLU A 172 -5.85 26.74 24.61
CA GLU A 172 -5.68 25.44 25.24
C GLU A 172 -4.68 24.59 24.46
N SER A 173 -3.76 23.96 25.17
CA SER A 173 -2.78 23.02 24.62
C SER A 173 -3.15 21.62 25.08
N GLU A 174 -3.69 20.80 24.17
CA GLU A 174 -3.82 19.35 24.34
C GLU A 174 -2.49 18.68 23.93
N PRO A 175 -1.82 17.90 24.80
CA PRO A 175 -0.80 16.96 24.36
C PRO A 175 -1.45 15.61 24.00
N GLU A 176 -1.37 15.24 22.71
CA GLU A 176 -1.78 13.94 22.19
C GLU A 176 -0.90 12.82 22.79
N GLU A 177 -1.50 11.96 23.61
CA GLU A 177 -0.88 10.81 24.28
C GLU A 177 -0.81 9.59 23.34
N PRO A 178 0.34 8.87 23.24
CA PRO A 178 0.45 7.68 22.39
C PRO A 178 -0.33 6.48 22.99
N PRO A 179 -1.00 5.66 22.16
CA PRO A 179 -1.92 4.63 22.66
C PRO A 179 -1.20 3.46 23.35
N ALA A 180 -1.62 3.17 24.58
CA ALA A 180 -1.17 2.05 25.39
C ALA A 180 -1.58 0.65 24.83
N PRO A 181 -0.78 -0.41 25.06
CA PRO A 181 -1.04 -1.75 24.55
C PRO A 181 -2.21 -2.45 25.29
N ARG A 182 -3.18 -2.94 24.52
CA ARG A 182 -4.39 -3.63 25.04
C ARG A 182 -4.00 -4.95 25.74
N LYS A 183 -4.41 -5.07 27.01
CA LYS A 183 -4.27 -6.26 27.86
C LYS A 183 -5.05 -7.45 27.31
N LYS A 184 -4.42 -8.63 27.29
CA LYS A 184 -5.04 -9.92 26.94
C LYS A 184 -5.85 -10.42 28.14
N LEU A 185 -7.16 -10.66 27.95
CA LEU A 185 -8.01 -11.33 28.93
C LEU A 185 -7.68 -12.84 28.92
N ARG A 186 -7.32 -13.37 30.08
CA ARG A 186 -7.13 -14.80 30.35
C ARG A 186 -8.48 -15.38 30.76
N VAL A 187 -8.99 -16.34 30.01
CA VAL A 187 -10.15 -17.16 30.38
C VAL A 187 -9.67 -18.26 31.29
N GLU A 188 -10.15 -18.26 32.54
CA GLU A 188 -10.07 -19.37 33.48
C GLU A 188 -11.10 -20.43 33.10
N ALA A 189 -10.71 -21.70 33.21
CA ALA A 189 -11.59 -22.85 33.05
C ALA A 189 -12.24 -23.21 34.40
N SER A 190 -13.52 -23.57 34.38
CA SER A 190 -14.19 -24.35 35.43
C SER A 190 -14.44 -25.76 34.91
#